data_AF-A0A357NEZ5-F1
#
_entry.id   AF-A0A357NEZ5-F1
#
_cell.length_a   1.000
_cell.length_b   1.000
_cell.length_c   1.000
_cell.angle_alpha   90.00
_cell.angle_beta   90.00
_cell.angle_gamma   90.00
#
_symmetry.space_group_name_H-M   'P 1'
#
loop_
_entity.id
_entity.type
_entity.pdbx_description
1 polymer ?
#
loop_
_entity_poly.entity_id
_entity_poly.type
_entity_poly.pdbx_seq_one_letter_code
_entity_poly.pdbx_strand_id
1 'polypeptide(L)' 'MAPGRILKKVRHNMLVDLLNEKPFLTDEELASCFGVSIQTIRLDRLELGIPELRERTKLVAQEARG' A
#
# COMPACT_ATOMS: atom_id res chain seq x y z
N MET A 1 -12.68 14.71 -18.09
CA MET A 1 -12.74 14.53 -16.62
C MET A 1 -11.31 14.48 -16.11
N ALA A 2 -10.80 15.54 -15.50
CA ALA A 2 -9.52 15.46 -14.80
C ALA A 2 -9.74 14.52 -13.60
N PRO A 3 -8.98 13.43 -13.43
CA PRO A 3 -9.13 12.60 -12.25
C PRO A 3 -8.86 13.48 -11.03
N GLY A 4 -9.87 13.64 -10.18
CA GLY A 4 -9.76 14.38 -8.94
C GLY A 4 -8.58 13.82 -8.17
N ARG A 5 -7.53 14.62 -8.02
CA ARG A 5 -6.30 14.22 -7.36
C ARG A 5 -6.65 13.77 -5.95
N ILE A 6 -6.56 12.47 -5.68
CA ILE A 6 -6.75 11.96 -4.32
C ILE A 6 -5.76 12.69 -3.43
N LEU A 7 -6.27 13.36 -2.39
CA LEU A 7 -5.43 14.08 -1.44
C LEU A 7 -4.43 13.10 -0.83
N LYS A 8 -3.17 13.49 -0.69
CA LYS A 8 -2.09 12.65 -0.13
C LYS A 8 -2.51 11.96 1.17
N LYS A 9 -3.16 12.70 2.07
CA LYS A 9 -3.67 12.17 3.35
C LYS A 9 -4.74 11.08 3.17
N VAL A 10 -5.65 11.25 2.21
CA VAL A 10 -6.68 10.25 1.89
C VAL A 10 -6.04 9.01 1.28
N ARG A 11 -5.10 9.21 0.33
CA ARG A 11 -4.34 8.11 -0.30
C ARG A 11 -3.56 7.31 0.74
N HIS A 12 -2.92 7.99 1.70
CA HIS A 12 -2.19 7.34 2.80
C HIS A 12 -3.09 6.48 3.66
N ASN A 13 -4.23 7.00 4.11
CA ASN A 13 -5.19 6.22 4.89
C ASN A 13 -5.70 5.00 4.11
N MET A 14 -6.09 5.19 2.85
CA MET A 14 -6.54 4.09 1.99
C MET A 14 -5.43 3.07 1.74
N LEU A 15 -4.17 3.50 1.60
CA LEU A 15 -3.05 2.62 1.37
C LEU A 15 -2.77 1.74 2.59
N VAL A 16 -2.90 2.27 3.81
CA VAL A 16 -2.81 1.48 5.04
C VAL A 16 -3.97 0.48 5.13
N ASP A 17 -5.20 0.94 4.91
CA ASP A 17 -6.41 0.12 4.99
C ASP A 17 -6.37 -1.04 4.00
N LEU A 18 -6.06 -0.73 2.73
CA LEU A 18 -5.95 -1.71 1.66
C LEU A 18 -4.83 -2.73 1.91
N LEU A 19 -3.75 -2.33 2.59
CA LEU A 19 -2.66 -3.24 2.96
C LEU A 19 -2.96 -4.07 4.21
N ASN A 20 -3.85 -3.62 5.08
CA ASN A 20 -4.37 -4.46 6.16
C ASN A 20 -5.31 -5.54 5.60
N GLU A 21 -6.18 -5.19 4.65
CA GLU A 21 -7.07 -6.16 4.01
C GLU A 21 -6.32 -7.10 3.05
N LYS A 22 -5.37 -6.55 2.28
CA LYS A 22 -4.61 -7.27 1.25
C LYS A 22 -3.10 -7.03 1.42
N PRO A 23 -2.48 -7.65 2.43
CA PRO A 23 -1.05 -7.46 2.75
C PRO A 23 -0.09 -7.92 1.63
N PHE A 24 -0.60 -8.74 0.71
CA PHE A 24 0.15 -9.32 -0.41
C PHE A 24 0.18 -8.44 -1.67
N LEU A 25 -0.44 -7.26 -1.66
CA LEU A 25 -0.41 -6.37 -2.83
C LEU A 25 1.01 -5.85 -3.11
N THR A 26 1.37 -5.88 -4.38
CA THR A 26 2.63 -5.32 -4.89
C THR A 26 2.53 -3.81 -5.04
N ASP A 27 3.67 -3.12 -5.16
CA ASP A 27 3.68 -1.68 -5.41
C ASP A 27 3.00 -1.30 -6.74
N GLU A 28 3.05 -2.20 -7.71
CA GLU A 28 2.43 -2.04 -9.04
C GLU A 28 0.90 -2.04 -8.94
N GLU A 29 0.33 -3.00 -8.21
CA GLU A 29 -1.11 -3.09 -7.99
C GLU A 29 -1.62 -1.87 -7.22
N LEU A 30 -0.91 -1.46 -6.17
CA LEU A 30 -1.24 -0.24 -5.41
C LEU A 30 -1.19 1.00 -6.31
N ALA A 31 -0.15 1.12 -7.14
CA ALA A 31 0.02 2.26 -8.05
C ALA A 31 -1.13 2.34 -9.05
N SER A 32 -1.54 1.20 -9.60
CA SER A 32 -2.69 1.07 -10.49
C SER A 32 -4.00 1.44 -9.77
N CYS A 33 -4.24 0.93 -8.55
CA CYS A 33 -5.42 1.26 -7.74
C CYS A 33 -5.56 2.75 -7.44
N PHE A 34 -4.45 3.43 -7.14
CA PHE A 34 -4.45 4.85 -6.80
C PHE A 34 -4.27 5.78 -8.01
N GLY A 35 -4.02 5.22 -9.21
CA GLY A 35 -3.74 5.99 -10.42
C GLY A 35 -2.47 6.84 -10.32
N VAL A 36 -1.46 6.35 -9.59
CA VAL A 36 -0.18 7.03 -9.36
C VAL A 36 0.97 6.16 -9.86
N SER A 37 2.18 6.71 -9.90
CA SER A 37 3.36 5.91 -10.25
C SER A 37 3.79 5.02 -9.08
N ILE A 38 4.42 3.89 -9.40
CA ILE A 38 5.04 2.97 -8.42
C ILE A 38 5.98 3.71 -7.47
N GLN A 39 6.74 4.69 -7.99
CA GLN A 39 7.61 5.55 -7.20
C GLN A 39 6.85 6.33 -6.12
N THR A 40 5.64 6.79 -6.41
CA THR A 40 4.79 7.51 -5.45
C THR A 40 4.34 6.59 -4.32
N ILE A 41 3.93 5.35 -4.65
CA ILE A 41 3.59 4.33 -3.64
C ILE A 41 4.78 4.01 -2.75
N ARG A 42 5.97 3.84 -3.33
CA ARG A 42 7.20 3.59 -2.56
C ARG A 42 7.51 4.73 -1.59
N LEU A 43 7.41 5.98 -2.04
CA LEU A 43 7.60 7.14 -1.19
C LEU A 43 6.54 7.19 -0.07
N ASP A 44 5.27 7.01 -0.40
CA ASP A 44 4.18 7.00 0.58
C ASP A 44 4.39 5.90 1.64
N ARG A 45 4.79 4.69 1.22
CA ARG A 45 5.10 3.59 2.14
C ARG A 45 6.27 3.92 3.07
N LEU A 46 7.34 4.51 2.53
CA LEU A 46 8.49 4.96 3.32
C LEU A 46 8.08 6.03 4.34
N GLU A 47 7.26 7.01 3.92
CA GLU A 47 6.74 8.05 4.81
C GLU A 47 5.83 7.49 5.92
N LEU A 48 5.06 6.45 5.61
CA LEU A 48 4.15 5.77 6.55
C LEU A 48 4.84 4.67 7.38
N GLY A 49 6.13 4.39 7.14
CA GLY A 49 6.86 3.31 7.80
C GLY A 49 6.36 1.90 7.45
N ILE A 50 5.71 1.73 6.29
CA ILE A 50 5.13 0.46 5.86
C ILE A 50 6.22 -0.45 5.28
N PRO A 51 6.46 -1.63 5.90
CA PRO A 51 7.53 -2.54 5.49
C PRO A 51 7.22 -3.18 4.13
N GLU A 52 8.26 -3.63 3.43
CA GLU A 52 8.18 -4.25 2.09
C GLU A 52 7.32 -5.53 2.05
N LEU A 53 6.93 -5.96 0.85
CA LEU A 53 6.08 -7.15 0.66
C LEU A 53 6.63 -8.39 1.38
N ARG A 54 7.95 -8.62 1.30
CA ARG A 54 8.60 -9.79 1.92
C ARG A 54 8.42 -9.82 3.43
N GLU A 55 8.52 -8.68 4.09
CA GLU A 55 8.37 -8.57 5.54
C GLU A 55 6.90 -8.71 5.95
N ARG A 56 5.97 -8.10 5.20
CA ARG A 56 4.53 -8.25 5.45
C ARG A 56 4.06 -9.71 5.28
N THR A 57 4.55 -10.41 4.26
CA THR A 57 4.22 -11.83 4.02
C THR A 57 4.67 -12.71 5.17
N LYS A 58 5.83 -12.43 5.79
CA LYS A 58 6.30 -13.17 6.96
C LYS A 58 5.35 -13.01 8.15
N LEU A 59 4.91 -11.78 8.42
CA LEU A 59 3.99 -11.49 9.53
C LEU A 59 2.67 -12.24 9.37
N VAL A 60 2.06 -12.17 8.18
CA VAL A 60 0.78 -12.87 7.91
C VAL A 60 0.95 -14.39 7.94
N ALA A 61 2.07 -14.91 7.42
CA ALA A 61 2.36 -16.35 7.50
C ALA A 61 2.60 -16.84 8.93
N GLN A 62 3.07 -15.98 9.83
CA GLN A 62 3.17 -16.28 11.26
C GLN A 62 1.80 -16.27 11.94
N GLU A 63 0.92 -15.31 11.58
CA GLU A 63 -0.44 -15.24 12.15
C GLU A 63 -1.35 -16.38 11.69
N ALA A 64 -1.26 -16.81 10.43
CA ALA A 64 -2.12 -17.88 9.89
C ALA A 64 -1.84 -19.29 10.44
N ARG A 65 -0.83 -19.46 11.31
CA ARG A 65 -0.44 -20.75 11.91
C ARG A 65 -0.87 -20.93 13.37
N GLY A 66 -1.64 -20.00 13.93
CA GLY A 66 -2.29 -20.12 15.25
C GLY A 66 -3.75 -20.53 15.13
#